data_AF-A0A9R1PHW4-F1
#
_entry.id   AF-A0A9R1PHW4-F1
#
_cell.length_a   1.000
_cell.length_b   1.000
_cell.length_c   1.000
_cell.angle_alpha   90.00
_cell.angle_beta   90.00
_cell.angle_gamma   90.00
#
_symmetry.space_group_name_H-M   'P 1'
#
loop_
_entity.id
_entity.type
_entity.pdbx_description
1 polymer ?
#
loop_
_entity_poly.entity_id
_entity_poly.type
_entity_poly.pdbx_seq_one_letter_code
_entity_poly.pdbx_strand_id
1 'polypeptide(L)'
;MVYRYRELAHRVDEALGFMTAAGLGMDHPIMTTTDFWTSHECLLLPYEQALTREDSTSGLFYDCSAHMVWVGERTRQLDGAHVEFLRGIANPLGIKVSDKMNPAELVKLIDILNPSNKPGRITIITRMGAENMRVKLPHLIRAVRNSGQIVTWITDPMHGNTIKAPCGLKTRPFDSIMNEVRAFFDVHDQEGSHPGGIHLEMTGQNVTECIGGSRTVTFDDLGDRYHTHCDPRLNASQSLELAFIIAERLRKRRMKSGLANNLPLPPLAF
;
A
#
# COMPACT_ATOMS: atom_id res chain seq x y z
N MET A 1 23.49 -6.77 5.78
CA MET A 1 22.37 -5.81 5.71
C MET A 1 22.84 -4.36 5.86
N VAL A 2 23.61 -4.02 6.90
CA VAL A 2 24.19 -2.67 7.12
C VAL A 2 24.99 -2.12 5.91
N TYR A 3 25.80 -2.97 5.26
CA TYR A 3 26.55 -2.55 4.06
C TYR A 3 25.64 -2.17 2.88
N ARG A 4 24.56 -2.91 2.63
CA ARG A 4 23.59 -2.59 1.57
C ARG A 4 22.78 -1.32 1.88
N TYR A 5 22.45 -1.12 3.15
CA TYR A 5 21.82 0.13 3.61
C TYR A 5 22.71 1.33 3.32
N ARG A 6 23.99 1.25 3.73
CA ARG A 6 24.96 2.32 3.47
C ARG A 6 25.14 2.59 1.98
N GLU A 7 25.24 1.55 1.15
CA GLU A 7 25.39 1.73 -0.29
C GLU A 7 24.22 2.50 -0.92
N LEU A 8 22.96 2.14 -0.61
CA LEU A 8 21.82 2.86 -1.16
C LEU A 8 21.72 4.29 -0.57
N ALA A 9 22.01 4.47 0.72
CA ALA A 9 22.06 5.79 1.33
C ALA A 9 23.12 6.69 0.67
N HIS A 10 24.33 6.18 0.42
CA HIS A 10 25.39 6.90 -0.30
C HIS A 10 24.95 7.30 -1.71
N ARG A 11 24.22 6.43 -2.42
CA ARG A 11 23.72 6.77 -3.76
C ARG A 11 22.62 7.82 -3.75
N VAL A 12 21.78 7.85 -2.72
CA VAL A 12 20.80 8.93 -2.53
C VAL A 12 21.53 10.24 -2.27
N ASP A 13 22.54 10.22 -1.41
CA ASP A 13 23.39 11.37 -1.10
C ASP A 13 24.11 11.90 -2.35
N GLU A 14 24.69 11.02 -3.18
CA GLU A 14 25.28 11.38 -4.47
C GLU A 14 24.27 12.01 -5.43
N ALA A 15 23.03 11.50 -5.48
CA ALA A 15 21.99 12.07 -6.32
C ALA A 15 21.56 13.47 -5.83
N LEU A 16 21.44 13.68 -4.52
CA LEU A 16 21.17 14.99 -3.92
C LEU A 16 22.33 15.98 -4.19
N GLY A 17 23.57 15.49 -4.11
CA GLY A 17 24.76 16.26 -4.48
C GLY A 17 24.75 16.66 -5.96
N PHE A 18 24.37 15.75 -6.86
CA PHE A 18 24.22 16.06 -8.28
C PHE A 18 23.12 17.10 -8.53
N MET A 19 21.96 16.97 -7.88
CA MET A 19 20.88 17.96 -7.99
C MET A 19 21.35 19.34 -7.54
N THR A 20 22.07 19.41 -6.43
CA THR A 20 22.68 20.65 -5.93
C THR A 20 23.66 21.23 -6.95
N ALA A 21 24.54 20.41 -7.52
CA ALA A 21 25.49 20.84 -8.56
C ALA A 21 24.80 21.29 -9.86
N ALA A 22 23.61 20.76 -10.16
CA ALA A 22 22.78 21.15 -11.30
C ALA A 22 21.94 22.42 -11.06
N GLY A 23 22.13 23.11 -9.92
CA GLY A 23 21.41 24.35 -9.58
C GLY A 23 20.08 24.14 -8.86
N LEU A 24 19.73 22.90 -8.52
CA LEU A 24 18.61 22.57 -7.64
C LEU A 24 19.13 22.42 -6.21
N GLY A 25 19.40 23.56 -5.57
CA GLY A 25 19.84 23.63 -4.18
C GLY A 25 18.82 23.03 -3.22
N MET A 26 19.29 22.70 -2.00
CA MET A 26 18.46 22.10 -0.94
C MET A 26 17.32 23.02 -0.45
N ASP A 27 17.39 24.31 -0.77
CA ASP A 27 16.39 25.34 -0.51
C ASP A 27 15.31 25.44 -1.59
N HIS A 28 15.49 24.78 -2.74
CA HIS A 28 14.51 24.78 -3.81
C HIS A 28 13.18 24.14 -3.34
N PRO A 29 11.99 24.69 -3.65
CA PRO A 29 10.71 24.17 -3.17
C PRO A 29 10.50 22.66 -3.44
N ILE A 30 10.91 22.18 -4.61
CA ILE A 30 10.86 20.74 -4.98
C ILE A 30 11.64 19.84 -3.98
N MET A 31 12.63 20.38 -3.28
CA MET A 31 13.44 19.65 -2.30
C MET A 31 12.90 19.77 -0.86
N THR A 32 12.00 20.72 -0.60
CA THR A 32 11.52 21.07 0.74
C THR A 32 10.03 20.84 0.96
N THR A 33 9.26 20.62 -0.10
CA THR A 33 7.83 20.32 -0.04
C THR A 33 7.51 18.93 -0.57
N THR A 34 6.44 18.34 -0.05
CA THR A 34 5.90 17.08 -0.55
C THR A 34 4.39 17.07 -0.36
N ASP A 35 3.67 16.45 -1.28
CA ASP A 35 2.25 16.21 -1.11
C ASP A 35 2.03 15.04 -0.15
N PHE A 36 1.07 15.21 0.76
CA PHE A 36 0.70 14.20 1.73
C PHE A 36 -0.82 14.07 1.79
N TRP A 37 -1.30 12.84 1.72
CA TRP A 37 -2.72 12.52 1.70
C TRP A 37 -3.10 11.64 2.88
N THR A 38 -4.35 11.78 3.31
CA THR A 38 -4.95 11.03 4.42
C THR A 38 -5.89 9.95 3.92
N SER A 39 -5.95 8.83 4.64
CA SER A 39 -6.91 7.77 4.39
C SER A 39 -7.29 7.01 5.66
N HIS A 40 -8.50 6.44 5.66
CA HIS A 40 -8.98 5.51 6.69
C HIS A 40 -10.02 4.54 6.12
N GLU A 41 -10.36 3.51 6.90
CA GLU A 41 -11.46 2.61 6.58
C GLU A 41 -12.78 3.35 6.74
N CYS A 42 -13.58 3.41 5.68
CA CYS A 42 -14.97 3.86 5.74
C CYS A 42 -15.75 2.83 6.55
N LEU A 43 -15.91 3.08 7.85
CA LEU A 43 -16.44 2.10 8.80
C LEU A 43 -17.66 2.63 9.55
N LEU A 44 -17.51 3.78 10.22
CA LEU A 44 -18.58 4.39 11.02
C LEU A 44 -19.41 5.33 10.15
N LEU A 45 -20.37 4.77 9.40
CA LEU A 45 -21.14 5.52 8.40
C LEU A 45 -21.77 6.85 8.89
N PRO A 46 -22.26 6.99 10.15
CA PRO A 46 -22.71 8.29 10.63
C PRO A 46 -21.62 9.38 10.64
N TYR A 47 -20.36 9.01 10.91
CA TYR A 47 -19.21 9.92 10.85
C TYR A 47 -18.90 10.30 9.39
N GLU A 48 -18.84 9.33 8.49
CA GLU A 48 -18.55 9.55 7.07
C GLU A 48 -19.65 10.40 6.40
N GLN A 49 -20.92 10.10 6.70
CA GLN A 49 -22.06 10.87 6.20
C GLN A 49 -22.01 12.32 6.68
N ALA A 50 -21.71 12.56 7.96
CA ALA A 50 -21.61 13.91 8.52
C ALA A 50 -20.49 14.74 7.88
N LEU A 51 -19.47 14.08 7.33
CA LEU A 51 -18.33 14.72 6.66
C LEU A 51 -18.43 14.71 5.13
N THR A 52 -19.50 14.17 4.55
CA THR A 52 -19.72 14.20 3.10
C THR A 52 -20.26 15.56 2.67
N ARG A 53 -19.61 16.19 1.67
CA ARG A 53 -20.02 17.48 1.09
C ARG A 53 -20.22 17.37 -0.41
N GLU A 54 -21.10 18.20 -0.94
CA GLU A 54 -21.18 18.45 -2.38
C GLU A 54 -20.10 19.45 -2.78
N ASP A 55 -19.31 19.12 -3.79
CA ASP A 55 -18.33 20.04 -4.38
C ASP A 55 -19.03 21.13 -5.20
N SER A 56 -18.73 22.39 -4.91
CA SER A 56 -19.39 23.54 -5.54
C SER A 56 -19.11 23.71 -7.04
N THR A 57 -18.07 23.05 -7.57
CA THR A 57 -17.68 23.20 -8.98
C THR A 57 -18.21 22.09 -9.88
N SER A 58 -18.34 20.88 -9.35
CA SER A 58 -18.72 19.68 -10.09
C SER A 58 -20.11 19.13 -9.71
N GLY A 59 -20.67 19.52 -8.57
CA GLY A 59 -21.92 18.95 -8.04
C GLY A 59 -21.78 17.49 -7.56
N LEU A 60 -20.56 16.97 -7.49
CA LEU A 60 -20.29 15.62 -7.01
C LEU A 60 -20.15 15.61 -5.49
N PHE A 61 -20.59 14.53 -4.85
CA PHE A 61 -20.39 14.32 -3.42
C PHE A 61 -19.00 13.75 -3.15
N TYR A 62 -18.31 14.29 -2.16
CA TYR A 62 -17.04 13.79 -1.65
C TYR A 62 -17.18 13.55 -0.14
N ASP A 63 -16.69 12.42 0.33
CA ASP A 63 -16.44 12.24 1.74
C ASP A 63 -15.19 13.06 2.11
N CYS A 64 -15.40 14.21 2.76
CA CYS A 64 -14.30 15.11 3.13
C CYS A 64 -13.62 14.71 4.45
N SER A 65 -13.90 13.52 4.98
CA SER A 65 -13.20 12.96 6.15
C SER A 65 -11.74 12.60 5.82
N ALA A 66 -11.46 12.21 4.57
CA ALA A 66 -10.13 11.88 4.07
C ALA A 66 -10.04 12.00 2.54
N HIS A 67 -8.81 11.99 2.02
CA HIS A 67 -8.59 12.06 0.56
C HIS A 67 -8.99 10.75 -0.12
N MET A 68 -8.67 9.62 0.50
CA MET A 68 -9.02 8.28 0.04
C MET A 68 -9.62 7.48 1.19
N VAL A 69 -10.66 6.70 0.91
CA VAL A 69 -11.29 5.81 1.90
C VAL A 69 -11.39 4.40 1.36
N TRP A 70 -11.36 3.38 2.22
CA TRP A 70 -11.50 1.99 1.77
C TRP A 70 -12.65 1.25 2.45
N VAL A 71 -13.17 0.23 1.76
CA VAL A 71 -14.06 -0.78 2.36
C VAL A 71 -13.23 -1.95 2.89
N GLY A 72 -13.53 -2.36 4.12
CA GLY A 72 -12.88 -3.47 4.79
C GLY A 72 -13.34 -4.84 4.30
N GLU A 73 -12.56 -5.88 4.62
CA GLU A 73 -12.89 -7.26 4.24
C GLU A 73 -14.23 -7.73 4.83
N ARG A 74 -14.67 -7.16 5.95
CA ARG A 74 -15.89 -7.54 6.67
C ARG A 74 -17.11 -6.68 6.32
N THR A 75 -16.91 -5.62 5.55
CA THR A 75 -17.93 -4.60 5.24
C THR A 75 -18.15 -4.42 3.73
N ARG A 76 -17.55 -5.29 2.89
CA ARG A 76 -17.60 -5.21 1.42
C ARG A 76 -18.70 -6.06 0.76
N GLN A 77 -19.80 -6.31 1.46
CA GLN A 77 -20.95 -7.02 0.90
C GLN A 77 -21.53 -6.22 -0.25
N LEU A 78 -21.83 -6.86 -1.39
CA LEU A 78 -22.26 -6.18 -2.62
C LEU A 78 -23.53 -5.32 -2.44
N ASP A 79 -24.43 -5.77 -1.57
CA ASP A 79 -25.69 -5.13 -1.19
C ASP A 79 -25.60 -4.42 0.18
N GLY A 80 -24.40 -4.29 0.73
CA GLY A 80 -24.14 -3.69 2.04
C GLY A 80 -24.11 -2.16 2.03
N ALA A 81 -24.39 -1.58 3.19
CA ALA A 81 -24.47 -0.12 3.36
C ALA A 81 -23.15 0.61 3.04
N HIS A 82 -21.99 0.01 3.33
CA HIS A 82 -20.69 0.61 3.01
C HIS A 82 -20.44 0.68 1.51
N VAL A 83 -20.78 -0.36 0.76
CA VAL A 83 -20.65 -0.34 -0.71
C VAL A 83 -21.61 0.68 -1.32
N GLU A 84 -22.83 0.77 -0.81
CA GLU A 84 -23.81 1.78 -1.23
C GLU A 84 -23.33 3.21 -0.94
N PHE A 85 -22.78 3.46 0.25
CA PHE A 85 -22.20 4.76 0.59
C PHE A 85 -21.04 5.13 -0.35
N LEU A 86 -20.08 4.22 -0.53
CA LEU A 86 -18.90 4.46 -1.37
C LEU A 86 -19.24 4.62 -2.85
N ARG A 87 -20.33 4.00 -3.32
CA ARG A 87 -20.86 4.18 -4.68
C ARG A 87 -21.25 5.64 -4.94
N GLY A 88 -21.72 6.36 -3.92
CA GLY A 88 -22.22 7.73 -4.02
C GLY A 88 -21.16 8.83 -3.97
N ILE A 89 -19.94 8.55 -3.50
CA ILE A 89 -18.88 9.55 -3.33
C ILE A 89 -17.85 9.52 -4.47
N ALA A 90 -17.16 10.64 -4.72
CA ALA A 90 -16.23 10.83 -5.83
C ALA A 90 -14.74 10.63 -5.45
N ASN A 91 -14.42 10.32 -4.19
CA ASN A 91 -13.08 10.01 -3.70
C ASN A 91 -12.43 8.82 -4.44
N PRO A 92 -11.09 8.73 -4.56
CA PRO A 92 -10.42 7.46 -4.80
C PRO A 92 -10.79 6.44 -3.71
N LEU A 93 -11.04 5.19 -4.10
CA LEU A 93 -11.55 4.15 -3.23
C LEU A 93 -10.59 2.98 -3.12
N GLY A 94 -10.56 2.35 -1.94
CA GLY A 94 -9.85 1.11 -1.69
C GLY A 94 -10.80 -0.04 -1.42
N ILE A 95 -10.40 -1.25 -1.80
CA ILE A 95 -11.12 -2.49 -1.50
C ILE A 95 -10.13 -3.46 -0.87
N LYS A 96 -10.31 -3.79 0.41
CA LYS A 96 -9.53 -4.83 1.06
C LYS A 96 -9.98 -6.20 0.54
N VAL A 97 -9.02 -7.03 0.12
CA VAL A 97 -9.29 -8.38 -0.40
C VAL A 97 -8.38 -9.42 0.24
N SER A 98 -9.01 -10.46 0.80
CA SER A 98 -8.30 -11.62 1.35
C SER A 98 -8.11 -12.75 0.33
N ASP A 99 -7.47 -13.84 0.76
CA ASP A 99 -7.35 -15.10 0.05
C ASP A 99 -8.70 -15.79 -0.24
N LYS A 100 -9.77 -15.34 0.43
CA LYS A 100 -11.14 -15.83 0.27
C LYS A 100 -11.94 -15.08 -0.79
N MET A 101 -11.39 -14.00 -1.36
CA MET A 101 -12.10 -13.22 -2.37
C MET A 101 -12.42 -14.07 -3.61
N ASN A 102 -13.69 -14.07 -4.00
CA ASN A 102 -14.12 -14.70 -5.25
C ASN A 102 -13.81 -13.74 -6.42
N PRO A 103 -13.14 -14.19 -7.50
CA PRO A 103 -12.80 -13.32 -8.63
C PRO A 103 -14.02 -12.67 -9.32
N ALA A 104 -15.14 -13.38 -9.44
CA ALA A 104 -16.36 -12.84 -10.06
C ALA A 104 -17.06 -11.83 -9.15
N GLU A 105 -17.00 -12.02 -7.83
CA GLU A 105 -17.50 -11.04 -6.85
C GLU A 105 -16.66 -9.76 -6.87
N LEU A 106 -15.33 -9.88 -6.96
CA LEU A 106 -14.44 -8.73 -7.10
C LEU A 106 -14.77 -7.89 -8.34
N VAL A 107 -14.97 -8.53 -9.49
CA VAL A 107 -15.35 -7.84 -10.74
C VAL A 107 -16.66 -7.07 -10.55
N LYS A 108 -17.69 -7.70 -9.96
CA LYS A 108 -18.97 -7.04 -9.68
C LYS A 108 -18.82 -5.85 -8.72
N LEU A 109 -18.00 -6.00 -7.68
CA LEU A 109 -17.75 -4.91 -6.72
C LEU A 109 -17.06 -3.72 -7.39
N ILE A 110 -16.10 -3.98 -8.30
CA ILE A 110 -15.44 -2.92 -9.08
C ILE A 110 -16.45 -2.24 -10.02
N ASP A 111 -17.34 -2.99 -10.67
CA ASP A 111 -18.38 -2.41 -11.55
C ASP A 111 -19.32 -1.46 -10.78
N ILE A 112 -19.70 -1.83 -9.56
CA ILE A 112 -20.54 -0.99 -8.69
C ILE A 112 -19.81 0.31 -8.32
N LEU A 113 -18.53 0.23 -7.94
CA LEU A 113 -17.78 1.35 -7.38
C LEU A 113 -17.04 2.22 -8.42
N ASN A 114 -16.89 1.72 -9.65
CA ASN A 114 -16.23 2.38 -10.77
C ASN A 114 -16.93 2.12 -12.12
N PRO A 115 -18.21 2.51 -12.25
CA PRO A 115 -19.02 2.19 -13.44
C PRO A 115 -18.49 2.82 -14.73
N SER A 116 -17.72 3.91 -14.64
CA SER A 116 -17.08 4.57 -15.79
C SER A 116 -15.67 4.04 -16.08
N ASN A 117 -15.21 3.02 -15.35
CA ASN A 117 -13.87 2.44 -15.45
C ASN A 117 -12.74 3.48 -15.41
N LYS A 118 -12.90 4.52 -14.57
CA LYS A 118 -11.93 5.62 -14.43
C LYS A 118 -10.62 5.10 -13.85
N PRO A 119 -9.47 5.25 -14.53
CA PRO A 119 -8.17 4.88 -13.98
C PRO A 119 -7.87 5.61 -12.67
N GLY A 120 -7.33 4.89 -11.68
CA GLY A 120 -7.00 5.44 -10.36
C GLY A 120 -8.19 5.58 -9.40
N ARG A 121 -9.43 5.30 -9.84
CA ARG A 121 -10.61 5.30 -8.96
C ARG A 121 -10.56 4.17 -7.94
N ILE A 122 -10.17 2.96 -8.35
CA ILE A 122 -10.16 1.77 -7.48
C ILE A 122 -8.74 1.30 -7.21
N THR A 123 -8.46 1.08 -5.94
CA THR A 123 -7.27 0.42 -5.45
C THR A 123 -7.64 -0.90 -4.75
N ILE A 124 -7.16 -2.03 -5.28
CA ILE A 124 -7.31 -3.34 -4.67
C ILE A 124 -6.18 -3.57 -3.68
N ILE A 125 -6.52 -3.78 -2.41
CA ILE A 125 -5.60 -3.90 -1.27
C ILE A 125 -5.55 -5.36 -0.83
N THR A 126 -4.55 -6.11 -1.29
CA THR A 126 -4.45 -7.57 -1.09
C THR A 126 -3.80 -7.93 0.23
N ARG A 127 -4.44 -8.80 1.03
CA ARG A 127 -3.94 -9.28 2.33
C ARG A 127 -4.13 -10.79 2.50
N MET A 128 -3.19 -11.57 1.99
CA MET A 128 -3.36 -13.02 1.78
C MET A 128 -2.39 -13.89 2.58
N GLY A 129 -1.24 -13.35 2.99
CA GLY A 129 -0.08 -14.17 3.36
C GLY A 129 0.68 -14.65 2.11
N ALA A 130 1.98 -14.88 2.24
CA ALA A 130 2.88 -15.11 1.10
C ALA A 130 2.53 -16.34 0.23
N GLU A 131 2.08 -17.44 0.85
CA GLU A 131 1.72 -18.67 0.13
C GLU A 131 0.43 -18.50 -0.65
N ASN A 132 -0.64 -18.04 0.02
CA ASN A 132 -1.91 -17.76 -0.62
C ASN A 132 -1.79 -16.67 -1.69
N MET A 133 -0.94 -15.66 -1.49
CA MET A 133 -0.69 -14.62 -2.50
C MET A 133 -0.27 -15.26 -3.84
N ARG A 134 0.65 -16.23 -3.82
CA ARG A 134 1.12 -16.92 -5.03
C ARG A 134 0.05 -17.75 -5.72
N VAL A 135 -0.92 -18.25 -4.95
CA VAL A 135 -1.98 -19.12 -5.47
C VAL A 135 -3.21 -18.32 -5.92
N LYS A 136 -3.63 -17.32 -5.15
CA LYS A 136 -4.93 -16.66 -5.27
C LYS A 136 -4.88 -15.37 -6.10
N LEU A 137 -3.85 -14.55 -5.91
CA LEU A 137 -3.74 -13.27 -6.62
C LEU A 137 -3.74 -13.41 -8.15
N PRO A 138 -3.09 -14.41 -8.77
CA PRO A 138 -3.15 -14.60 -10.23
C PRO A 138 -4.58 -14.68 -10.77
N HIS A 139 -5.48 -15.37 -10.05
CA HIS A 139 -6.87 -15.52 -10.45
C HIS A 139 -7.65 -14.19 -10.38
N LEU A 140 -7.39 -13.37 -9.36
CA LEU A 140 -8.00 -12.04 -9.25
C LEU A 140 -7.50 -11.11 -10.36
N ILE A 141 -6.19 -11.06 -10.61
CA ILE A 141 -5.59 -10.24 -11.67
C ILE A 141 -6.19 -10.60 -13.03
N ARG A 142 -6.28 -11.89 -13.36
CA ARG A 142 -6.84 -12.36 -14.63
C ARG A 142 -8.33 -12.03 -14.76
N ALA A 143 -9.11 -12.17 -13.69
CA ALA A 143 -10.53 -11.83 -13.73
C ALA A 143 -10.76 -10.34 -14.00
N VAL A 144 -10.07 -9.45 -13.28
CA VAL A 144 -10.14 -8.00 -13.50
C VAL A 144 -9.62 -7.59 -14.88
N ARG A 145 -8.55 -8.24 -15.36
CA ARG A 145 -8.05 -8.01 -16.72
C ARG A 145 -9.07 -8.42 -17.78
N ASN A 146 -9.70 -9.58 -17.61
CA ASN A 146 -10.66 -10.12 -18.57
C ASN A 146 -11.97 -9.33 -18.59
N SER A 147 -12.33 -8.65 -17.48
CA SER A 147 -13.45 -7.70 -17.45
C SER A 147 -13.11 -6.34 -18.06
N GLY A 148 -11.86 -6.10 -18.46
CA GLY A 148 -11.39 -4.82 -19.01
C GLY A 148 -11.31 -3.69 -17.97
N GLN A 149 -11.43 -4.02 -16.68
CA GLN A 149 -11.42 -3.05 -15.60
C GLN A 149 -9.99 -2.58 -15.26
N ILE A 150 -9.85 -1.30 -14.94
CA ILE A 150 -8.58 -0.66 -14.60
C ILE A 150 -8.55 -0.38 -13.10
N VAL A 151 -7.60 -0.99 -12.41
CA VAL A 151 -7.41 -0.84 -10.97
C VAL A 151 -5.93 -0.69 -10.63
N THR A 152 -5.65 -0.05 -9.49
CA THR A 152 -4.33 -0.07 -8.85
C THR A 152 -4.25 -1.28 -7.93
N TRP A 153 -3.20 -2.09 -8.04
CA TRP A 153 -2.95 -3.19 -7.12
C TRP A 153 -1.96 -2.77 -6.05
N ILE A 154 -2.31 -2.92 -4.79
CA ILE A 154 -1.38 -2.75 -3.66
C ILE A 154 -1.45 -3.97 -2.74
N THR A 155 -0.38 -4.22 -1.99
CA THR A 155 -0.37 -5.27 -0.95
C THR A 155 -0.39 -4.69 0.45
N ASP A 156 -1.21 -5.27 1.30
CA ASP A 156 -1.23 -5.14 2.75
C ASP A 156 -0.63 -6.42 3.35
N PRO A 157 0.70 -6.45 3.56
CA PRO A 157 1.40 -7.62 4.09
C PRO A 157 1.23 -7.77 5.60
N MET A 158 0.34 -6.99 6.23
CA MET A 158 0.20 -6.92 7.68
C MET A 158 -0.93 -7.83 8.15
N HIS A 159 -2.14 -7.58 7.66
CA HIS A 159 -3.37 -8.23 8.14
C HIS A 159 -3.47 -9.71 7.75
N GLY A 160 -2.70 -10.18 6.77
CA GLY A 160 -2.61 -11.59 6.39
C GLY A 160 -1.71 -12.43 7.32
N ASN A 161 -0.78 -11.80 8.05
CA ASN A 161 0.33 -12.48 8.73
C ASN A 161 0.29 -12.38 10.26
N THR A 162 -0.88 -12.13 10.84
CA THR A 162 -1.03 -12.01 12.29
C THR A 162 -1.09 -13.38 12.96
N ILE A 163 -0.24 -13.59 13.97
CA ILE A 163 -0.20 -14.79 14.79
C ILE A 163 -0.39 -14.42 16.27
N LYS A 164 -0.64 -15.42 17.11
CA LYS A 164 -0.66 -15.26 18.58
C LYS A 164 0.63 -15.82 19.16
N ALA A 165 1.35 -14.99 19.92
CA ALA A 165 2.55 -15.39 20.64
C ALA A 165 2.22 -16.29 21.84
N PRO A 166 3.19 -17.04 22.39
CA PRO A 166 2.98 -17.88 23.59
C PRO A 166 2.45 -17.09 24.80
N CYS A 167 2.85 -15.83 24.95
CA CYS A 167 2.37 -14.91 26.00
C CYS A 167 0.93 -14.40 25.77
N GLY A 168 0.30 -14.79 24.67
CA GLY A 168 -1.08 -14.45 24.32
C GLY A 168 -1.25 -13.15 23.53
N LEU A 169 -0.21 -12.33 23.40
CA LEU A 169 -0.21 -11.14 22.55
C LEU A 169 -0.28 -11.51 21.07
N LYS A 170 -0.93 -10.67 20.27
CA LYS A 170 -0.80 -10.77 18.81
C LYS A 170 0.59 -10.28 18.42
N THR A 171 1.16 -10.87 17.38
CA THR A 171 2.37 -10.34 16.73
C THR A 171 2.36 -10.70 15.25
N ARG A 172 3.31 -10.16 14.49
CA ARG A 172 3.52 -10.46 13.08
C ARG A 172 5.01 -10.72 12.86
N PRO A 173 5.39 -11.88 12.30
CA PRO A 173 6.78 -12.11 11.93
C PRO A 173 7.18 -11.19 10.77
N PHE A 174 8.24 -10.41 10.97
CA PHE A 174 8.76 -9.53 9.92
C PHE A 174 9.11 -10.28 8.62
N ASP A 175 9.64 -11.51 8.74
CA ASP A 175 9.93 -12.34 7.57
C ASP A 175 8.67 -12.73 6.79
N SER A 176 7.55 -12.98 7.47
CA SER A 176 6.27 -13.25 6.80
C SER A 176 5.76 -12.04 6.04
N ILE A 177 5.84 -10.85 6.65
CA ILE A 177 5.51 -9.56 6.02
C ILE A 177 6.36 -9.37 4.75
N MET A 178 7.69 -9.54 4.88
CA MET A 178 8.63 -9.43 3.76
C MET A 178 8.34 -10.47 2.66
N ASN A 179 8.02 -11.70 3.03
CA ASN A 179 7.74 -12.77 2.08
C ASN A 179 6.44 -12.52 1.29
N GLU A 180 5.43 -11.88 1.89
CA GLU A 180 4.21 -11.48 1.18
C GLU A 180 4.50 -10.35 0.19
N VAL A 181 5.27 -9.34 0.58
CA VAL A 181 5.72 -8.29 -0.37
C VAL A 181 6.48 -8.91 -1.54
N ARG A 182 7.40 -9.84 -1.28
CA ARG A 182 8.12 -10.56 -2.35
C ARG A 182 7.16 -11.34 -3.25
N ALA A 183 6.21 -12.07 -2.67
CA ALA A 183 5.20 -12.82 -3.39
C ALA A 183 4.37 -11.93 -4.31
N PHE A 184 3.94 -10.76 -3.81
CA PHE A 184 3.18 -9.78 -4.56
C PHE A 184 3.92 -9.31 -5.81
N PHE A 185 5.20 -8.92 -5.67
CA PHE A 185 6.05 -8.57 -6.82
C PHE A 185 6.23 -9.74 -7.79
N ASP A 186 6.54 -10.94 -7.28
CA ASP A 186 6.78 -12.13 -8.11
C ASP A 186 5.53 -12.50 -8.93
N VAL A 187 4.33 -12.42 -8.33
CA VAL A 187 3.05 -12.66 -9.03
C VAL A 187 2.79 -11.59 -10.10
N HIS A 188 3.02 -10.31 -9.80
CA HIS A 188 2.84 -9.25 -10.79
C HIS A 188 3.82 -9.37 -11.95
N ASP A 189 5.07 -9.77 -11.70
CA ASP A 189 6.05 -10.08 -12.74
C ASP A 189 5.58 -11.25 -13.62
N GLN A 190 5.08 -12.34 -13.02
CA GLN A 190 4.56 -13.51 -13.73
C GLN A 190 3.31 -13.21 -14.56
N GLU A 191 2.39 -12.43 -14.01
CA GLU A 191 1.14 -12.07 -14.67
C GLU A 191 1.30 -10.91 -15.67
N GLY A 192 2.48 -10.30 -15.78
CA GLY A 192 2.69 -9.11 -16.63
C GLY A 192 1.84 -7.91 -16.21
N SER A 193 1.56 -7.76 -14.92
CA SER A 193 0.77 -6.68 -14.34
C SER A 193 1.63 -5.76 -13.45
N HIS A 194 1.08 -4.65 -12.98
CA HIS A 194 1.84 -3.61 -12.26
C HIS A 194 1.65 -3.70 -10.73
N PRO A 195 2.72 -3.87 -9.93
CA PRO A 195 2.68 -3.79 -8.48
C PRO A 195 2.67 -2.32 -8.06
N GLY A 196 1.49 -1.76 -7.81
CA GLY A 196 1.25 -0.31 -7.69
C GLY A 196 1.55 0.32 -6.33
N GLY A 197 1.74 -0.47 -5.27
CA GLY A 197 2.01 0.10 -3.94
C GLY A 197 1.89 -0.88 -2.79
N ILE A 198 2.01 -0.36 -1.57
CA ILE A 198 2.00 -1.13 -0.31
C ILE A 198 1.23 -0.34 0.75
N HIS A 199 0.48 -1.05 1.59
CA HIS A 199 -0.31 -0.50 2.69
C HIS A 199 0.18 -1.12 4.00
N LEU A 200 0.73 -0.30 4.91
CA LEU A 200 1.38 -0.77 6.13
C LEU A 200 0.75 -0.17 7.38
N GLU A 201 0.82 -0.92 8.48
CA GLU A 201 0.61 -0.41 9.83
C GLU A 201 1.98 -0.21 10.49
N MET A 202 2.34 1.04 10.74
CA MET A 202 3.67 1.40 11.23
C MET A 202 3.62 2.53 12.27
N THR A 203 4.71 2.68 13.01
CA THR A 203 4.92 3.81 13.92
C THR A 203 6.39 4.21 13.94
N GLY A 204 6.64 5.53 14.06
CA GLY A 204 7.99 6.06 14.29
C GLY A 204 8.54 5.78 15.70
N GLN A 205 7.70 5.24 16.59
CA GLN A 205 8.09 4.91 17.95
C GLN A 205 8.94 3.62 18.00
N ASN A 206 9.81 3.53 19.00
CA ASN A 206 10.64 2.35 19.25
C ASN A 206 9.86 1.30 20.07
N VAL A 207 8.91 0.62 19.40
CA VAL A 207 8.02 -0.42 19.95
C VAL A 207 8.50 -1.84 19.60
N THR A 208 8.02 -2.82 20.38
CA THR A 208 8.29 -4.26 20.21
C THR A 208 7.02 -5.03 19.87
N GLU A 209 6.29 -4.59 18.85
CA GLU A 209 4.98 -5.16 18.49
C GLU A 209 5.11 -6.32 17.48
N CYS A 210 5.96 -6.17 16.46
CA CYS A 210 6.28 -7.21 15.47
C CYS A 210 7.62 -7.90 15.78
N ILE A 211 7.65 -9.23 15.76
CA ILE A 211 8.89 -10.01 15.96
C ILE A 211 9.79 -10.02 14.70
N GLY A 212 11.09 -10.24 14.90
CA GLY A 212 12.10 -10.29 13.86
C GLY A 212 12.63 -8.92 13.44
N GLY A 213 13.05 -8.82 12.18
CA GLY A 213 13.78 -7.67 11.64
C GLY A 213 15.22 -7.60 12.13
N SER A 214 15.97 -6.61 11.67
CA SER A 214 17.40 -6.43 11.98
C SER A 214 17.76 -6.32 13.47
N ARG A 215 16.82 -5.90 14.33
CA ARG A 215 17.00 -5.84 15.79
C ARG A 215 16.63 -7.14 16.52
N THR A 216 16.17 -8.16 15.80
CA THR A 216 15.78 -9.49 16.31
C THR A 216 14.84 -9.41 17.50
N VAL A 217 13.70 -8.71 17.34
CA VAL A 217 12.65 -8.70 18.37
C VAL A 217 12.12 -10.12 18.54
N THR A 218 12.18 -10.67 19.74
CA THR A 218 11.72 -12.01 20.09
C THR A 218 10.31 -11.97 20.70
N PHE A 219 9.74 -13.14 21.02
CA PHE A 219 8.47 -13.18 21.76
C PHE A 219 8.59 -12.61 23.17
N ASP A 220 9.75 -12.73 23.81
CA ASP A 220 9.98 -12.26 25.18
C ASP A 220 10.04 -10.73 25.23
N ASP A 221 10.56 -10.11 24.17
CA ASP A 221 10.64 -8.64 24.04
C ASP A 221 9.27 -7.97 23.83
N LEU A 222 8.21 -8.73 23.50
CA LEU A 222 6.89 -8.16 23.23
C LEU A 222 6.33 -7.43 24.46
N GLY A 223 6.60 -7.92 25.68
CA GLY A 223 6.08 -7.33 26.90
C GLY A 223 6.64 -5.93 27.22
N ASP A 224 7.77 -5.56 26.62
CA ASP A 224 8.50 -4.34 26.99
C ASP A 224 7.80 -3.06 26.53
N ARG A 225 7.33 -3.03 25.27
CA ARG A 225 6.81 -1.82 24.60
C ARG A 225 5.68 -2.14 23.62
N TYR A 226 4.70 -2.90 24.07
CA TYR A 226 3.47 -3.19 23.31
C TYR A 226 2.41 -2.10 23.55
N HIS A 227 2.31 -1.11 22.66
CA HIS A 227 1.52 0.11 22.91
C HIS A 227 0.25 0.20 22.04
N THR A 228 -0.07 -0.85 21.29
CA THR A 228 -1.26 -0.92 20.43
C THR A 228 -2.40 -1.67 21.10
N HIS A 229 -3.62 -1.18 20.92
CA HIS A 229 -4.85 -1.87 21.36
C HIS A 229 -5.44 -2.78 20.28
N CYS A 230 -5.03 -2.61 19.02
CA CYS A 230 -5.59 -3.33 17.90
C CYS A 230 -4.59 -4.38 17.41
N ASP A 231 -3.83 -4.05 16.37
CA ASP A 231 -2.90 -4.96 15.74
C ASP A 231 -1.44 -4.45 15.86
N PRO A 232 -0.46 -5.37 15.80
CA PRO A 232 0.97 -5.06 15.94
C PRO A 232 1.54 -4.26 14.76
N ARG A 233 2.21 -3.13 15.03
CA ARG A 233 2.77 -2.24 14.01
C ARG A 233 4.26 -2.50 13.77
N LEU A 234 4.72 -2.21 12.55
CA LEU A 234 6.16 -2.10 12.30
C LEU A 234 6.74 -0.91 13.08
N ASN A 235 7.84 -1.12 13.78
CA ASN A 235 8.60 -0.01 14.34
C ASN A 235 9.42 0.72 13.25
N ALA A 236 10.07 1.82 13.62
CA ALA A 236 10.82 2.65 12.68
C ALA A 236 11.91 1.86 11.91
N SER A 237 12.68 1.01 12.61
CA SER A 237 13.76 0.23 12.00
C SER A 237 13.23 -0.81 11.01
N GLN A 238 12.17 -1.54 11.38
CA GLN A 238 11.52 -2.52 10.50
C GLN A 238 10.86 -1.84 9.28
N SER A 239 10.24 -0.69 9.47
CA SER A 239 9.63 0.09 8.39
C SER A 239 10.66 0.55 7.37
N LEU A 240 11.80 1.06 7.87
CA LEU A 240 12.92 1.46 7.02
C LEU A 240 13.50 0.25 6.27
N GLU A 241 13.77 -0.85 6.97
CA GLU A 241 14.28 -2.08 6.38
C GLU A 241 13.40 -2.58 5.22
N LEU A 242 12.08 -2.56 5.40
CA LEU A 242 11.12 -2.93 4.36
C LEU A 242 11.19 -1.98 3.15
N ALA A 243 11.29 -0.67 3.39
CA ALA A 243 11.41 0.33 2.32
C ALA A 243 12.63 0.08 1.41
N PHE A 244 13.79 -0.27 1.98
CA PHE A 244 14.99 -0.61 1.19
C PHE A 244 14.78 -1.86 0.32
N ILE A 245 14.10 -2.88 0.86
CA ILE A 245 13.82 -4.12 0.10
C ILE A 245 12.90 -3.84 -1.09
N ILE A 246 11.88 -3.00 -0.88
CA ILE A 246 10.96 -2.56 -1.94
C ILE A 246 11.72 -1.76 -3.01
N ALA A 247 12.58 -0.82 -2.59
CA ALA A 247 13.41 -0.04 -3.51
C ALA A 247 14.33 -0.93 -4.36
N GLU A 248 14.94 -1.98 -3.77
CA GLU A 248 15.75 -2.94 -4.51
C GLU A 248 14.93 -3.69 -5.58
N ARG A 249 13.69 -4.09 -5.26
CA ARG A 249 12.78 -4.76 -6.20
C ARG A 249 12.34 -3.83 -7.34
N LEU A 250 11.94 -2.61 -7.03
CA LEU A 250 11.55 -1.60 -8.04
C LEU A 250 12.72 -1.30 -8.99
N ARG A 251 13.95 -1.15 -8.46
CA ARG A 251 15.15 -0.94 -9.27
C ARG A 251 15.40 -2.11 -10.23
N LYS A 252 15.36 -3.36 -9.74
CA LYS A 252 15.55 -4.55 -10.57
C LYS A 252 14.52 -4.62 -11.70
N ARG A 253 13.26 -4.29 -11.41
CA ARG A 253 12.19 -4.27 -12.42
C ARG A 253 12.43 -3.18 -13.48
N ARG A 254 12.77 -1.95 -13.07
CA ARG A 254 13.09 -0.85 -14.00
C ARG A 254 14.26 -1.18 -14.93
N MET A 255 15.28 -1.87 -14.42
CA MET A 255 16.43 -2.32 -15.23
C MET A 255 16.03 -3.41 -16.23
N LYS A 256 15.16 -4.36 -15.84
CA LYS A 256 14.67 -5.42 -16.74
C LYS A 256 13.73 -4.89 -17.84
N SER A 257 12.93 -3.87 -17.55
CA SER A 257 11.93 -3.33 -18.49
C SER A 257 12.50 -2.40 -19.57
N GLY A 258 13.83 -2.22 -19.66
CA GLY A 258 14.47 -1.35 -20.66
C GLY A 258 14.15 0.15 -20.53
N LEU A 259 13.41 0.55 -19.50
CA LEU A 259 12.97 1.93 -19.22
C LEU A 259 14.12 2.88 -18.84
N ALA A 260 15.36 2.38 -18.77
CA ALA A 260 16.54 3.21 -18.56
C ALA A 260 16.98 3.99 -19.82
N ASN A 261 16.49 3.66 -21.02
CA ASN A 261 17.01 4.22 -22.27
C ASN A 261 16.03 5.11 -23.08
N ASN A 262 14.76 5.25 -22.69
CA ASN A 262 13.74 5.90 -23.55
C ASN A 262 12.86 6.96 -22.88
N LEU A 263 13.28 7.56 -21.76
CA LEU A 263 12.62 8.77 -21.28
C LEU A 263 13.31 9.96 -21.96
N PRO A 264 12.63 10.72 -22.85
CA PRO A 264 13.16 11.99 -23.31
C PRO A 264 13.40 12.87 -22.08
N LEU A 265 14.59 13.47 -22.00
CA LEU A 265 14.86 14.51 -21.01
C LEU A 265 13.76 15.58 -21.15
N PRO A 266 13.16 16.04 -20.04
CA PRO A 266 12.26 17.17 -20.12
C PRO A 266 13.01 18.33 -20.79
N PRO A 267 12.37 19.10 -21.70
CA PRO A 267 13.02 20.24 -22.31
C PRO A 267 13.49 21.17 -21.19
N LEU A 268 14.80 21.46 -21.17
CA LEU A 268 15.36 22.49 -20.33
C LEU A 268 14.77 23.82 -20.81
N ALA A 269 13.73 24.29 -20.14
CA ALA A 269 13.26 25.65 -20.27
C ALA A 269 14.21 26.53 -19.44
N PHE A 270 15.06 27.29 -20.13
CA PHE A 270 15.64 28.53 -19.61
C PHE A 270 14.59 29.64 -19.72
#